data_AF-A0A1F9L6C7-F1
#
_entry.id   AF-A0A1F9L6C7-F1
#
_cell.length_a   1.000
_cell.length_b   1.000
_cell.length_c   1.000
_cell.angle_alpha   90.00
_cell.angle_beta   90.00
_cell.angle_gamma   90.00
#
_symmetry.space_group_name_H-M   'P 1'
#
loop_
_entity.id
_entity.type
_entity.pdbx_description
1 polymer ?
#
loop_
_entity_poly.entity_id
_entity_poly.type
_entity_poly.pdbx_seq_one_letter_code
_entity_poly.pdbx_strand_id
1 'polypeptide(L)'
;MKKITETPNEAEVKTAAPCGQVERLASAFLCYMDGNFAFFTTQELAKQWGDDWNDAPYEHNAGEPYGPTVFYKETGPENDPKDWNEDGTPKWEIIKMAWDGPFDPPCESHSNSPWSVAQINAGAVAWLTTSRWLNNKDDTIAIYAGVDIAEFKRLVELGGGAVYSKC
;
A
#
# COMPACT_ATOMS: atom_id res chain seq x y z
N MET A 1 -6.93 -21.21 -56.51
CA MET A 1 -6.02 -20.67 -55.47
C MET A 1 -6.87 -20.13 -54.32
N LYS A 2 -7.07 -20.91 -53.27
CA LYS A 2 -7.79 -20.48 -52.05
C LYS A 2 -6.74 -20.12 -51.01
N LYS A 3 -6.72 -18.86 -50.57
CA LYS A 3 -5.85 -18.37 -49.49
C LYS A 3 -6.33 -19.00 -48.18
N ILE A 4 -5.44 -19.75 -47.54
CA ILE A 4 -5.55 -20.15 -46.14
C ILE A 4 -5.11 -18.92 -45.35
N THR A 5 -6.03 -18.26 -44.66
CA THR A 5 -5.70 -17.23 -43.66
C THR A 5 -5.67 -17.91 -42.31
N GLU A 6 -4.47 -18.13 -41.80
CA GLU A 6 -4.19 -18.56 -40.44
C GLU A 6 -4.65 -17.46 -39.47
N THR A 7 -5.50 -17.82 -38.51
CA THR A 7 -5.83 -17.02 -37.33
C THR A 7 -4.67 -17.11 -36.32
N PRO A 8 -4.19 -16.01 -35.73
CA PRO A 8 -3.20 -16.09 -34.67
C PRO A 8 -3.84 -16.51 -33.35
N ASN A 9 -3.44 -17.70 -32.91
CA ASN A 9 -3.20 -18.22 -31.56
C ASN A 9 -3.88 -17.53 -30.35
N GLU A 10 -4.83 -18.24 -29.74
CA GLU A 10 -5.27 -18.11 -28.35
C GLU A 10 -4.12 -18.52 -27.40
N ALA A 11 -3.20 -17.60 -27.08
CA ALA A 11 -2.24 -17.83 -26.01
C ALA A 11 -1.61 -16.52 -25.48
N GLU A 12 -2.42 -15.62 -24.96
CA GLU A 12 -1.95 -14.74 -23.88
C GLU A 12 -2.64 -15.18 -22.58
N VAL A 13 -1.93 -16.05 -21.86
CA VAL A 13 -2.23 -16.45 -20.49
C VAL A 13 -2.17 -15.21 -19.62
N LYS A 14 -3.32 -14.57 -19.40
CA LYS A 14 -3.52 -13.70 -18.24
C LYS A 14 -3.53 -14.63 -17.02
N THR A 15 -2.45 -14.61 -16.25
CA THR A 15 -2.39 -15.24 -14.93
C THR A 15 -3.41 -14.53 -14.03
N ALA A 16 -4.64 -15.06 -14.00
CA ALA A 16 -5.63 -14.64 -13.03
C ALA A 16 -5.13 -15.07 -11.65
N ALA A 17 -4.88 -14.11 -10.76
CA ALA A 17 -4.62 -14.41 -9.37
C ALA A 17 -5.79 -15.27 -8.83
N PRO A 18 -5.53 -16.30 -8.00
CA PRO A 18 -6.58 -17.13 -7.43
C PRO A 18 -7.62 -16.25 -6.73
N CYS A 19 -8.91 -16.59 -6.88
CA CYS A 19 -10.07 -15.79 -6.46
C CYS A 19 -9.93 -15.18 -5.04
N GLY A 20 -9.37 -15.94 -4.08
CA GLY A 20 -9.14 -15.46 -2.71
C GLY A 20 -8.01 -14.44 -2.55
N GLN A 21 -7.06 -14.37 -3.48
CA GLN A 21 -6.02 -13.34 -3.51
C GLN A 21 -6.57 -12.02 -4.06
N VAL A 22 -7.56 -12.05 -4.95
CA VAL A 22 -8.23 -10.85 -5.46
C VAL A 22 -9.10 -10.20 -4.38
N GLU A 23 -9.87 -10.98 -3.62
CA GLU A 23 -10.70 -10.46 -2.51
C GLU A 23 -9.84 -9.88 -1.35
N ARG A 24 -8.68 -10.49 -1.07
CA ARG A 24 -7.75 -9.96 -0.06
C ARG A 24 -7.12 -8.63 -0.47
N LEU A 25 -6.78 -8.46 -1.74
CA LEU A 25 -6.27 -7.20 -2.25
C LEU A 25 -7.34 -6.09 -2.24
N ALA A 26 -8.61 -6.45 -2.49
CA ALA A 26 -9.72 -5.50 -2.46
C ALA A 26 -10.10 -5.03 -1.05
N SER A 27 -9.65 -5.72 0.00
CA SER A 27 -9.89 -5.36 1.41
C SER A 27 -8.65 -4.78 2.12
N ALA A 28 -7.59 -4.46 1.38
CA ALA A 28 -6.36 -3.90 1.91
C ALA A 28 -6.31 -2.38 1.77
N PHE A 29 -5.99 -1.68 2.85
CA PHE A 29 -6.04 -0.22 2.95
C PHE A 29 -4.67 0.40 3.21
N LEU A 30 -4.40 1.55 2.58
CA LEU A 30 -3.15 2.29 2.74
C LEU A 30 -2.95 2.69 4.20
N CYS A 31 -1.82 2.29 4.78
CA CYS A 31 -1.50 2.55 6.19
C CYS A 31 -0.12 3.18 6.41
N TYR A 32 0.77 3.11 5.43
CA TYR A 32 2.11 3.66 5.54
C TYR A 32 2.73 3.90 4.17
N MET A 33 3.65 4.88 4.09
CA MET A 33 4.50 5.09 2.94
C MET A 33 5.95 5.34 3.37
N ASP A 34 6.86 4.78 2.58
CA ASP A 34 8.29 5.02 2.67
C ASP A 34 8.87 5.16 1.25
N GLY A 35 9.28 6.38 0.91
CA GLY A 35 9.67 6.75 -0.45
C GLY A 35 8.65 6.30 -1.50
N ASN A 36 9.11 5.51 -2.46
CA ASN A 36 8.31 4.96 -3.56
C ASN A 36 7.58 3.65 -3.20
N PHE A 37 7.44 3.33 -1.91
CA PHE A 37 6.68 2.17 -1.46
C PHE A 37 5.44 2.57 -0.66
N ALA A 38 4.31 2.02 -1.06
CA ALA A 38 3.04 2.11 -0.35
C ALA A 38 2.73 0.77 0.31
N PHE A 39 2.34 0.82 1.58
CA PHE A 39 2.01 -0.36 2.37
C PHE A 39 0.53 -0.37 2.71
N PHE A 40 -0.11 -1.48 2.40
CA PHE A 40 -1.51 -1.73 2.64
C PHE A 40 -1.68 -2.80 3.70
N THR A 41 -2.74 -2.70 4.49
CA THR A 41 -3.09 -3.72 5.47
C THR A 41 -4.52 -4.18 5.32
N THR A 42 -4.76 -5.48 5.52
CA THR A 42 -6.12 -6.03 5.64
C THR A 42 -6.65 -5.99 7.07
N GLN A 43 -5.85 -5.52 8.03
CA GLN A 43 -6.29 -5.21 9.39
C GLN A 43 -7.05 -3.88 9.41
N GLU A 44 -7.97 -3.70 10.37
CA GLU A 44 -8.55 -2.37 10.63
C GLU A 44 -7.43 -1.34 10.85
N LEU A 45 -7.48 -0.21 10.14
CA LEU A 45 -6.42 0.81 10.17
C LEU A 45 -6.09 1.30 11.59
N ALA A 46 -7.10 1.42 12.47
CA ALA A 46 -6.93 1.83 13.86
C ALA A 46 -6.19 0.82 14.75
N LYS A 47 -6.10 -0.45 14.31
CA LYS A 47 -5.33 -1.51 14.98
C LYS A 47 -3.94 -1.69 14.38
N GLN A 48 -3.69 -1.14 13.19
CA GLN A 48 -2.40 -1.22 12.54
C GLN A 48 -1.38 -0.29 13.20
N TRP A 49 -0.14 -0.76 13.30
CA TRP A 49 0.95 -0.06 13.97
C TRP A 49 2.30 -0.39 13.32
N GLY A 50 3.33 0.32 13.76
CA GLY A 50 4.73 0.07 13.43
C GLY A 50 5.62 0.77 14.43
N ASP A 51 6.93 0.64 14.24
CA ASP A 51 7.90 1.24 15.15
C ASP A 51 7.77 2.77 15.16
N ASP A 52 7.70 3.37 16.35
CA ASP A 52 7.60 4.83 16.56
C ASP A 52 6.51 5.57 15.75
N TRP A 53 5.41 4.90 15.41
CA TRP A 53 4.30 5.50 14.66
C TRP A 53 3.63 6.69 15.36
N ASN A 54 3.81 6.86 16.67
CA ASN A 54 3.33 8.00 17.42
C ASN A 54 4.26 9.23 17.38
N ASP A 55 5.47 9.12 16.83
CA ASP A 55 6.48 10.17 16.88
C ASP A 55 6.62 10.90 15.54
N ALA A 56 6.72 12.23 15.62
CA ALA A 56 7.04 13.09 14.49
C ALA A 56 8.52 13.50 14.59
N PRO A 57 9.23 13.67 13.45
CA PRO A 57 8.79 13.44 12.08
C PRO A 57 8.70 11.96 11.70
N TYR A 58 7.63 11.56 11.01
CA TYR A 58 7.44 10.16 10.63
C TYR A 58 8.60 9.62 9.78
N GLU A 59 9.14 10.41 8.85
CA GLU A 59 10.13 9.96 7.88
C GLU A 59 11.51 9.67 8.47
N HIS A 60 11.76 10.06 9.73
CA HIS A 60 13.02 9.76 10.44
C HIS A 60 12.85 8.77 11.58
N ASN A 61 11.64 8.67 12.13
CA ASN A 61 11.38 7.86 13.31
C ASN A 61 10.64 6.56 12.97
N ALA A 62 9.69 6.59 12.04
CA ALA A 62 8.77 5.49 11.84
C ALA A 62 9.41 4.30 11.12
N GLY A 63 9.15 3.10 11.63
CA GLY A 63 9.43 1.84 10.94
C GLY A 63 8.30 1.40 9.98
N GLU A 64 8.61 0.41 9.15
CA GLU A 64 7.59 -0.29 8.35
C GLU A 64 6.47 -0.85 9.25
N PRO A 65 5.22 -0.96 8.75
CA PRO A 65 4.13 -1.54 9.51
C PRO A 65 4.45 -2.96 9.95
N TYR A 66 4.03 -3.32 11.15
CA TYR A 66 4.19 -4.69 11.63
C TYR A 66 3.35 -5.66 10.81
N GLY A 67 3.87 -6.86 10.60
CA GLY A 67 3.11 -8.00 10.09
C GLY A 67 2.55 -8.86 11.23
N PRO A 68 1.80 -9.93 10.91
CA PRO A 68 1.36 -10.93 11.88
C PRO A 68 2.51 -11.43 12.73
N THR A 69 2.33 -11.42 14.05
CA THR A 69 3.40 -11.70 15.00
C THR A 69 3.84 -13.16 14.94
N VAL A 70 5.15 -13.38 14.84
CA VAL A 70 5.81 -14.69 14.98
C VAL A 70 6.85 -14.59 16.09
N PHE A 71 6.70 -15.38 17.15
CA PHE A 71 7.66 -15.46 18.24
C PHE A 71 8.76 -16.44 17.90
N TYR A 72 10.02 -15.98 17.91
CA TYR A 72 11.17 -16.85 17.76
C TYR A 72 11.60 -17.39 19.13
N LYS A 73 11.21 -18.63 19.42
CA LYS A 73 11.58 -19.35 20.64
C LYS A 73 12.75 -20.30 20.37
N GLU A 74 13.40 -20.78 21.43
CA GLU A 74 14.44 -21.82 21.33
C GLU A 74 13.94 -23.09 20.61
N THR A 75 12.64 -23.38 20.73
CA THR A 75 11.97 -24.52 20.10
C THR A 75 11.58 -24.30 18.63
N GLY A 76 11.80 -23.10 18.09
CA GLY A 76 11.40 -22.70 16.75
C GLY A 76 10.40 -21.53 16.73
N PRO A 77 10.03 -21.05 15.52
CA PRO A 77 9.04 -19.99 15.38
C PRO A 77 7.64 -20.48 15.77
N GLU A 78 6.90 -19.63 16.48
CA GLU A 78 5.52 -19.87 16.88
C GLU A 78 4.65 -18.68 16.53
N ASN A 79 3.55 -18.94 15.82
CA ASN A 79 2.57 -17.95 15.43
C ASN A 79 1.78 -17.45 16.65
N ASP A 80 1.64 -16.14 16.83
CA ASP A 80 0.78 -15.60 17.88
C ASP A 80 -0.70 -15.94 17.60
N PRO A 81 -1.41 -16.68 18.47
CA PRO A 81 -2.83 -16.98 18.28
C PRO A 81 -3.72 -15.73 18.13
N LYS A 82 -3.24 -14.55 18.55
CA LYS A 82 -3.91 -13.27 18.29
C LYS A 82 -3.95 -12.94 16.80
N ASP A 83 -2.85 -13.15 16.09
CA ASP A 83 -2.68 -12.72 14.69
C ASP A 83 -2.88 -13.86 13.68
N TRP A 84 -2.95 -15.11 14.14
CA TRP A 84 -3.04 -16.30 13.28
C TRP A 84 -4.27 -17.16 13.60
N ASN A 85 -4.83 -17.77 12.57
CA ASN A 85 -5.91 -18.75 12.66
C ASN A 85 -5.39 -20.12 13.09
N GLU A 86 -6.28 -20.99 13.56
CA GLU A 86 -5.94 -22.38 13.95
C GLU A 86 -5.38 -23.21 12.80
N ASP A 87 -5.74 -22.86 11.56
CA ASP A 87 -5.25 -23.51 10.33
C ASP A 87 -3.84 -23.04 9.91
N GLY A 88 -3.23 -22.13 10.68
CA GLY A 88 -1.90 -21.59 10.41
C GLY A 88 -1.86 -20.46 9.38
N THR A 89 -3.02 -19.96 8.91
CA THR A 89 -3.08 -18.75 8.06
C THR A 89 -3.11 -17.49 8.91
N PRO A 90 -2.54 -16.37 8.45
CA PRO A 90 -2.63 -15.11 9.18
C PRO A 90 -4.04 -14.51 9.06
N LYS A 91 -4.51 -13.84 10.11
CA LYS A 91 -5.81 -13.15 10.14
C LYS A 91 -5.82 -11.86 9.32
N TRP A 92 -4.64 -11.27 9.12
CA TRP A 92 -4.43 -10.05 8.37
C TRP A 92 -3.02 -10.07 7.78
N GLU A 93 -2.71 -9.19 6.84
CA GLU A 93 -1.40 -9.14 6.19
C GLU A 93 -0.99 -7.71 5.84
N ILE A 94 0.29 -7.55 5.49
CA ILE A 94 0.84 -6.33 4.89
C ILE A 94 1.15 -6.61 3.43
N ILE A 95 0.67 -5.73 2.55
CA ILE A 95 0.92 -5.77 1.11
C ILE A 95 1.78 -4.55 0.77
N LYS A 96 2.97 -4.78 0.22
CA LYS A 96 3.89 -3.73 -0.22
C LYS A 96 3.81 -3.56 -1.74
N MET A 97 3.59 -2.33 -2.19
CA MET A 97 3.54 -1.98 -3.61
C MET A 97 4.52 -0.85 -3.89
N ALA A 98 5.20 -0.92 -5.03
CA ALA A 98 5.99 0.21 -5.51
C ALA A 98 5.10 1.16 -6.32
N TRP A 99 5.44 2.44 -6.37
CA TRP A 99 4.73 3.43 -7.16
C TRP A 99 5.66 4.56 -7.63
N ASP A 100 5.26 5.27 -8.67
CA ASP A 100 5.85 6.53 -9.09
C ASP A 100 4.76 7.53 -9.47
N GLY A 101 5.11 8.82 -9.56
CA GLY A 101 4.20 9.86 -9.99
C GLY A 101 4.58 11.23 -9.42
N PRO A 102 3.93 12.30 -9.90
CA PRO A 102 4.21 13.66 -9.48
C PRO A 102 3.44 13.99 -8.19
N PHE A 103 3.82 13.33 -7.09
CA PHE A 103 3.19 13.49 -5.78
C PHE A 103 4.22 13.88 -4.72
N ASP A 104 3.80 14.79 -3.83
CA ASP A 104 4.56 15.24 -2.68
C ASP A 104 4.08 14.48 -1.42
N PRO A 105 4.99 13.88 -0.61
CA PRO A 105 4.67 13.32 0.70
C PRO A 105 4.45 14.42 1.77
N PRO A 106 4.00 14.08 2.99
CA PRO A 106 3.74 15.06 4.05
C PRO A 106 4.96 15.91 4.42
N CYS A 107 6.17 15.36 4.29
CA CYS A 107 7.40 16.06 4.64
C CYS A 107 7.86 17.10 3.60
N GLU A 108 7.37 17.07 2.35
CA GLU A 108 7.95 17.85 1.24
C GLU A 108 7.97 19.38 1.47
N SER A 109 6.99 19.93 2.18
CA SER A 109 6.93 21.38 2.51
C SER A 109 7.84 21.80 3.65
N HIS A 110 8.50 20.87 4.31
CA HIS A 110 9.07 21.05 5.63
C HIS A 110 10.52 20.59 5.65
N SER A 111 11.30 21.10 6.60
CA SER A 111 12.63 20.51 6.87
C SER A 111 12.48 19.08 7.42
N ASN A 112 11.44 18.85 8.20
CA ASN A 112 10.99 17.57 8.77
C ASN A 112 9.45 17.60 8.86
N SER A 113 8.76 16.49 8.60
CA SER A 113 7.30 16.42 8.73
C SER A 113 6.85 16.80 10.15
N PRO A 114 5.83 17.65 10.30
CA PRO A 114 5.23 17.92 11.61
C PRO A 114 4.32 16.77 12.09
N TRP A 115 4.11 15.73 11.28
CA TRP A 115 3.17 14.65 11.56
C TRP A 115 3.88 13.32 11.83
N SER A 116 3.36 12.59 12.82
CA SER A 116 3.63 11.17 13.01
C SER A 116 2.71 10.31 12.14
N VAL A 117 3.04 9.02 11.97
CA VAL A 117 2.18 8.09 11.21
C VAL A 117 0.78 8.00 11.81
N ALA A 118 0.66 7.97 13.15
CA ALA A 118 -0.62 7.92 13.85
C ALA A 118 -1.50 9.13 13.51
N GLN A 119 -0.92 10.33 13.38
CA GLN A 119 -1.65 11.53 12.99
C GLN A 119 -2.06 11.48 11.51
N ILE A 120 -1.17 11.04 10.62
CA ILE A 120 -1.47 10.88 9.18
C ILE A 120 -2.61 9.87 9.00
N ASN A 121 -2.55 8.72 9.67
CA ASN A 121 -3.57 7.67 9.60
C ASN A 121 -4.89 8.08 10.27
N ALA A 122 -4.89 9.03 11.19
CA ALA A 122 -6.09 9.67 11.74
C ALA A 122 -6.67 10.76 10.82
N GLY A 123 -6.06 11.01 9.65
CA GLY A 123 -6.55 11.96 8.65
C GLY A 123 -6.06 13.40 8.84
N ALA A 124 -5.00 13.64 9.63
CA ALA A 124 -4.46 15.00 9.82
C ALA A 124 -3.90 15.61 8.52
N VAL A 125 -3.34 14.77 7.64
CA VAL A 125 -2.82 15.13 6.32
C VAL A 125 -2.90 13.89 5.40
N ALA A 126 -2.93 14.11 4.09
CA ALA A 126 -2.86 13.01 3.12
C ALA A 126 -1.44 12.42 3.06
N TRP A 127 -1.33 11.13 2.75
CA TRP A 127 -0.05 10.47 2.49
C TRP A 127 0.61 10.97 1.20
N LEU A 128 -0.18 11.33 0.19
CA LEU A 128 0.30 11.95 -1.05
C LEU A 128 -0.62 13.08 -1.47
N THR A 129 -0.03 14.16 -1.98
CA THR A 129 -0.77 15.23 -2.67
C THR A 129 -0.12 15.51 -4.01
N THR A 130 -0.91 15.88 -5.03
CA THR A 130 -0.36 16.31 -6.33
C THR A 130 0.74 17.34 -6.10
N SER A 131 1.88 17.14 -6.77
CA SER A 131 3.06 17.96 -6.53
C SER A 131 2.76 19.43 -6.73
N ARG A 132 3.20 20.26 -5.77
CA ARG A 132 2.97 21.72 -5.79
C ARG A 132 3.56 22.42 -7.02
N TRP A 133 4.48 21.76 -7.71
CA TRP A 133 5.15 22.27 -8.91
C TRP A 133 4.36 22.04 -10.19
N LEU A 134 3.26 21.29 -10.14
CA LEU A 134 2.36 21.14 -11.27
C LEU A 134 1.45 22.37 -11.40
N ASN A 135 1.38 22.92 -12.62
CA ASN A 135 0.67 24.17 -12.92
C ASN A 135 -0.86 24.03 -13.01
N ASN A 136 -1.44 22.94 -12.52
CA ASN A 136 -2.89 22.71 -12.56
C ASN A 136 -3.45 22.56 -11.13
N LYS A 137 -3.89 23.69 -10.55
CA LYS A 137 -4.42 23.73 -9.18
C LYS A 137 -5.83 23.16 -9.05
N ASP A 138 -6.56 23.05 -10.16
CA ASP A 138 -7.97 22.64 -10.15
C ASP A 138 -8.14 21.10 -10.08
N ASP A 139 -7.06 20.34 -10.30
CA ASP A 139 -7.03 18.86 -10.28
C ASP A 139 -6.14 18.30 -9.16
N THR A 140 -6.15 18.93 -7.98
CA THR A 140 -5.37 18.44 -6.84
C THR A 140 -5.92 17.12 -6.31
N ILE A 141 -5.11 16.06 -6.43
CA ILE A 141 -5.38 14.74 -5.88
C ILE A 141 -4.76 14.68 -4.49
N ALA A 142 -5.54 14.19 -3.52
CA ALA A 142 -5.07 13.87 -2.18
C ALA A 142 -5.38 12.41 -1.87
N ILE A 143 -4.36 11.64 -1.52
CA ILE A 143 -4.44 10.21 -1.21
C ILE A 143 -4.26 10.07 0.29
N TYR A 144 -5.38 9.86 1.00
CA TYR A 144 -5.38 9.71 2.46
C TYR A 144 -5.10 8.26 2.86
N ALA A 145 -4.71 8.07 4.12
CA ALA A 145 -4.73 6.74 4.73
C ALA A 145 -6.15 6.13 4.64
N GLY A 146 -6.22 4.82 4.55
CA GLY A 146 -7.49 4.10 4.45
C GLY A 146 -8.05 3.94 3.03
N VAL A 147 -7.44 4.52 2.00
CA VAL A 147 -7.82 4.19 0.61
C VAL A 147 -7.46 2.74 0.30
N ASP A 148 -8.33 2.02 -0.40
CA ASP A 148 -8.02 0.65 -0.83
C ASP A 148 -7.04 0.65 -2.02
N ILE A 149 -6.51 -0.54 -2.36
CA ILE A 149 -5.55 -0.70 -3.46
C ILE A 149 -6.12 -0.25 -4.82
N ALA A 150 -7.40 -0.47 -5.08
CA ALA A 150 -8.01 -0.11 -6.37
C ALA A 150 -8.12 1.41 -6.50
N GLU A 151 -8.56 2.08 -5.44
CA GLU A 151 -8.64 3.53 -5.39
C GLU A 151 -7.25 4.18 -5.39
N PHE A 152 -6.29 3.60 -4.67
CA PHE A 152 -4.90 4.06 -4.72
C PHE A 152 -4.34 4.04 -6.15
N LYS A 153 -4.50 2.93 -6.87
CA LYS A 153 -4.08 2.82 -8.28
C LYS A 153 -4.76 3.87 -9.14
N ARG A 154 -6.08 3.99 -9.02
CA ARG A 154 -6.86 4.97 -9.78
C ARG A 154 -6.37 6.41 -9.54
N LEU A 155 -6.09 6.77 -8.29
CA LEU A 155 -5.64 8.12 -7.91
C LEU A 155 -4.21 8.39 -8.39
N VAL A 156 -3.30 7.42 -8.26
CA VAL A 156 -1.93 7.53 -8.78
C VAL A 156 -1.94 7.69 -10.30
N GLU A 157 -2.69 6.86 -11.02
CA GLU A 157 -2.84 6.93 -12.48
C GLU A 157 -3.48 8.25 -12.94
N LEU A 158 -4.51 8.72 -12.24
CA LEU A 158 -5.15 10.01 -12.53
C LEU A 158 -4.16 11.18 -12.39
N GLY A 159 -3.22 11.08 -11.44
CA GLY A 159 -2.14 12.05 -11.27
C GLY A 159 -0.99 11.90 -12.25
N GLY A 160 -1.04 10.94 -13.18
CA GLY A 160 0.01 10.68 -14.17
C GLY A 160 1.17 9.82 -13.66
N GLY A 161 0.95 9.06 -12.57
CA GLY A 161 1.88 8.07 -12.06
C GLY A 161 1.52 6.63 -12.44
N ALA A 162 2.25 5.67 -11.88
CA ALA A 162 1.98 4.25 -12.02
C ALA A 162 2.21 3.48 -10.70
N VAL A 163 1.55 2.33 -10.57
CA VAL A 163 1.70 1.41 -9.43
C VAL A 163 2.16 0.05 -9.92
N TYR A 164 3.14 -0.50 -9.21
CA TYR A 164 3.81 -1.75 -9.55
C TYR A 164 3.65 -2.77 -8.41
N SER A 165 3.12 -3.95 -8.75
CA SER A 165 3.09 -5.11 -7.87
C SER A 165 4.14 -6.13 -8.30
N LYS A 166 4.71 -6.88 -7.35
CA LYS A 166 5.43 -8.10 -7.70
C LYS A 166 4.46 -9.06 -8.40
N CYS A 167 4.85 -9.49 -9.61
CA CYS A 167 4.18 -10.57 -10.34
C CYS A 167 4.30 -11.90 -9.61
#